data_AF-A0A496S5N1-F1
#
_entry.id   AF-A0A496S5N1-F1
#
_cell.length_a   1.000
_cell.length_b   1.000
_cell.length_c   1.000
_cell.angle_alpha   90.00
_cell.angle_beta   90.00
_cell.angle_gamma   90.00
#
_symmetry.space_group_name_H-M   'P 1'
#
loop_
_entity.id
_entity.type
_entity.pdbx_description
1 polymer ?
#
loop_
_entity_poly.entity_id
_entity_poly.type
_entity_poly.pdbx_seq_one_letter_code
_entity_poly.pdbx_strand_id
1 'polypeptide(L)'
;MNNCLVKLGIFNLAMIFLFSCATSWKYDRTIYKTRNTKLNILSDPKGNVTVNRNHVGLSPIYYTVSYKEGMDQYKRKVSYWQTDPGKALLVTVLSLGLYLPFSFIPVSPQTELRPSDKYIDNEVLIKVVAEGFTPEEKKVSCYGESTKLIKFRLKHLQVP
;
A
#
# COMPACT_ATOMS: atom_id res chain seq x y z
N MET A 1 -29.79 42.29 31.19
CA MET A 1 -28.82 41.20 31.44
C MET A 1 -29.07 39.90 30.65
N ASN A 2 -30.10 39.80 29.80
CA ASN A 2 -30.45 38.53 29.14
C ASN A 2 -29.68 38.25 27.83
N ASN A 3 -29.08 39.26 27.19
CA ASN A 3 -28.44 39.11 25.88
C ASN A 3 -27.00 38.56 25.94
N CYS A 4 -26.38 38.53 27.12
CA CYS A 4 -25.01 38.02 27.30
C CYS A 4 -24.98 36.49 27.44
N LEU A 5 -25.93 35.93 28.20
CA LEU A 5 -26.11 34.48 28.37
C LEU A 5 -26.50 33.78 27.05
N VAL A 6 -27.35 34.40 26.25
CA VAL A 6 -27.78 33.86 24.94
C VAL A 6 -26.60 33.80 23.95
N LYS A 7 -25.76 34.84 23.91
CA LYS A 7 -24.56 34.87 23.04
C LYS A 7 -23.50 33.85 23.48
N LEU A 8 -23.33 33.64 24.79
CA LEU A 8 -22.40 32.63 25.31
C LEU A 8 -22.87 31.19 25.02
N GLY A 9 -24.19 30.95 25.06
CA GLY A 9 -24.81 29.67 24.72
C GLY A 9 -24.66 29.31 23.24
N ILE A 10 -24.87 30.28 22.34
CA ILE A 10 -24.72 30.08 20.88
C ILE A 10 -23.25 29.81 20.52
N PHE A 11 -22.30 30.46 21.18
CA PHE A 11 -20.86 30.24 20.94
C PHE A 11 -20.39 28.86 21.39
N ASN A 12 -20.89 28.35 22.53
CA ASN A 12 -20.60 26.99 22.99
C ASN A 12 -21.22 25.92 22.08
N LEU A 13 -22.45 26.15 21.59
CA LEU A 13 -23.11 25.23 20.65
C LEU A 13 -22.32 25.14 19.33
N ALA A 14 -21.84 26.27 18.80
CA ALA A 14 -21.04 26.31 17.57
C ALA A 14 -19.69 25.58 17.72
N MET A 15 -19.02 25.69 18.87
CA MET A 15 -17.79 24.95 19.15
C MET A 15 -18.03 23.44 19.23
N ILE A 16 -19.13 22.99 19.82
CA ILE A 16 -19.47 21.54 19.89
C ILE A 16 -19.69 20.97 18.48
N PHE A 17 -20.34 21.70 17.59
CA PHE A 17 -20.54 21.27 16.20
C PHE A 17 -19.24 21.21 15.38
N LEU A 18 -18.28 22.12 15.63
CA LEU A 18 -16.99 22.13 14.93
C LEU A 18 -16.07 20.97 15.33
N PHE A 19 -16.22 20.40 16.53
CA PHE A 19 -15.44 19.24 16.99
C PHE A 19 -16.11 17.88 16.74
N SER A 20 -17.38 17.85 16.31
CA SER A 20 -18.11 16.58 16.28
C SER A 20 -17.82 15.68 15.10
N CYS A 21 -17.34 16.14 13.93
CA CYS A 21 -17.18 15.27 12.74
C CYS A 21 -15.72 15.09 12.30
N ALA A 22 -14.83 14.67 13.19
CA ALA A 22 -13.47 14.27 12.81
C ALA A 22 -13.44 12.78 12.43
N THR A 23 -13.76 12.46 11.18
CA THR A 23 -13.49 11.11 10.67
C THR A 23 -12.01 10.98 10.30
N SER A 24 -11.24 10.22 11.08
CA SER A 24 -9.83 9.97 10.78
C SER A 24 -9.61 8.59 10.17
N TRP A 25 -8.70 8.51 9.20
CA TRP A 25 -8.19 7.23 8.71
C TRP A 25 -7.25 6.65 9.75
N LYS A 26 -7.57 5.46 10.27
CA LYS A 26 -6.70 4.76 11.21
C LYS A 26 -6.07 3.57 10.50
N TYR A 27 -4.75 3.45 10.64
CA TYR A 27 -4.03 2.25 10.24
C TYR A 27 -4.58 1.04 11.01
N ASP A 28 -4.87 -0.03 10.29
CA ASP A 28 -5.37 -1.29 10.84
C ASP A 28 -4.25 -2.36 10.81
N ARG A 29 -3.77 -2.70 9.61
CA ARG A 29 -2.74 -3.74 9.40
C ARG A 29 -2.11 -3.66 8.01
N THR A 30 -0.94 -4.26 7.82
CA THR A 30 -0.38 -4.53 6.49
C THR A 30 -0.87 -5.91 6.00
N ILE A 31 -1.43 -5.97 4.80
CA ILE A 31 -1.75 -7.21 4.07
C ILE A 31 -0.77 -7.40 2.91
N TYR A 32 -0.49 -8.64 2.52
CA TYR A 32 0.38 -8.91 1.39
C TYR A 32 -0.44 -9.38 0.18
N LYS A 33 -0.19 -8.76 -0.98
CA LYS A 33 -0.78 -9.17 -2.26
C LYS A 33 0.32 -9.61 -3.22
N THR A 34 0.02 -10.61 -4.04
CA THR A 34 0.92 -11.04 -5.10
C THR A 34 0.98 -9.95 -6.18
N ARG A 35 2.20 -9.55 -6.54
CA ARG A 35 2.49 -8.63 -7.64
C ARG A 35 3.41 -9.33 -8.64
N ASN A 36 3.16 -9.06 -9.92
CA ASN A 36 3.92 -9.61 -11.02
C ASN A 36 4.69 -8.49 -11.72
N THR A 37 6.00 -8.65 -11.85
CA THR A 37 6.86 -7.77 -12.66
C THR A 37 7.42 -8.54 -13.84
N LYS A 38 7.31 -7.97 -15.04
CA LYS A 38 7.90 -8.55 -16.26
C LYS A 38 9.36 -8.14 -16.38
N LEU A 39 10.28 -9.08 -16.31
CA LEU A 39 11.70 -8.88 -16.59
C LEU A 39 11.95 -9.05 -18.09
N ASN A 40 12.49 -8.03 -18.73
CA ASN A 40 13.01 -8.11 -20.09
C ASN A 40 14.53 -8.31 -20.00
N ILE A 41 14.99 -9.52 -20.28
CA ILE A 41 16.39 -9.92 -20.15
C ILE A 41 17.03 -9.89 -21.53
N LEU A 42 17.94 -8.93 -21.72
CA LEU A 42 18.73 -8.76 -22.94
C LEU A 42 20.18 -9.10 -22.64
N SER A 43 20.82 -9.86 -23.52
CA SER A 43 22.27 -10.04 -23.50
C SER A 43 22.87 -9.89 -24.88
N ASP A 44 24.12 -9.45 -24.90
CA ASP A 44 24.95 -9.39 -26.08
C ASP A 44 26.31 -10.06 -25.75
N PRO A 45 26.66 -11.18 -26.39
CA PRO A 45 25.86 -11.97 -27.35
C PRO A 45 24.65 -12.67 -26.70
N LYS A 46 23.80 -13.30 -27.53
CA LYS A 46 22.69 -14.14 -27.06
C LYS A 46 23.21 -15.33 -26.27
N GLY A 47 22.54 -15.67 -25.17
CA GLY A 47 22.96 -16.73 -24.27
C GLY A 47 21.78 -17.35 -23.52
N ASN A 48 22.02 -18.51 -22.92
CA ASN A 48 21.06 -19.20 -22.09
C ASN A 48 20.86 -18.46 -20.77
N VAL A 49 19.61 -18.15 -20.47
CA VAL A 49 19.18 -17.42 -19.29
C VAL A 49 18.63 -18.40 -18.25
N THR A 50 19.12 -18.23 -17.02
CA THR A 50 18.70 -18.99 -15.85
C THR A 50 18.20 -18.00 -14.80
N VAL A 51 16.99 -18.20 -14.25
CA VAL A 51 16.44 -17.36 -13.18
C VAL A 51 16.19 -18.25 -11.96
N ASN A 52 16.78 -17.89 -10.81
CA ASN A 52 16.69 -18.67 -9.57
C ASN A 52 17.01 -20.17 -9.78
N ARG A 53 18.06 -20.45 -10.57
CA ARG A 53 18.52 -21.80 -10.98
C ARG A 53 17.62 -22.55 -11.96
N ASN A 54 16.47 -21.99 -12.36
CA ASN A 54 15.62 -22.57 -13.40
C ASN A 54 16.01 -22.02 -14.78
N HIS A 55 16.22 -22.91 -15.74
CA HIS A 55 16.45 -22.51 -17.13
C HIS A 55 15.15 -21.94 -17.72
N VAL A 56 15.22 -20.74 -18.29
CA VAL A 56 14.07 -20.04 -18.85
C VAL A 56 14.08 -20.06 -20.38
N GLY A 57 15.26 -19.97 -20.99
CA GLY A 57 15.43 -19.99 -22.44
C GLY A 57 16.63 -19.15 -22.91
N LEU A 58 16.61 -18.73 -24.17
CA LEU A 58 17.67 -17.92 -24.80
C LEU A 58 17.31 -16.42 -24.77
N SER A 59 18.26 -15.55 -24.48
CA SER A 59 18.08 -14.11 -24.59
C SER A 59 17.98 -13.64 -26.07
N PRO A 60 17.21 -12.58 -26.38
CA PRO A 60 16.35 -11.79 -25.49
C PRO A 60 15.09 -12.56 -25.07
N ILE A 61 14.71 -12.46 -23.78
CA ILE A 61 13.57 -13.20 -23.22
C ILE A 61 12.80 -12.39 -22.19
N TYR A 62 11.48 -12.63 -22.11
CA TYR A 62 10.62 -12.11 -21.06
C TYR A 62 10.37 -13.17 -19.99
N TYR A 63 10.56 -12.79 -18.73
CA TYR A 63 10.28 -13.65 -17.58
C TYR A 63 9.42 -12.90 -16.57
N THR A 64 8.38 -13.55 -16.03
CA THR A 64 7.52 -12.91 -15.02
C THR A 64 7.96 -13.34 -13.64
N VAL A 65 8.29 -12.38 -12.78
CA VAL A 65 8.58 -12.62 -11.37
C VAL A 65 7.34 -12.27 -10.56
N SER A 66 6.88 -13.24 -9.77
CA SER A 66 5.83 -13.05 -8.78
C SER A 66 6.44 -12.88 -7.39
N TYR A 67 6.10 -11.81 -6.70
CA TYR A 67 6.53 -11.52 -5.33
C TYR A 67 5.39 -10.89 -4.54
N LYS A 68 5.58 -10.71 -3.23
CA LYS A 68 4.56 -10.12 -2.38
C LYS A 68 4.83 -8.63 -2.16
N GLU A 69 3.82 -7.81 -2.36
CA GLU A 69 3.81 -6.39 -2.01
C GLU A 69 2.90 -6.17 -0.80
N GLY A 70 3.42 -5.43 0.18
CA GLY A 70 2.70 -4.98 1.34
C GLY A 70 1.75 -3.83 0.99
N MET A 71 0.52 -3.96 1.46
CA MET A 71 -0.53 -2.96 1.35
C MET A 71 -0.99 -2.62 2.77
N ASP A 72 -0.81 -1.37 3.17
CA ASP A 72 -1.34 -0.88 4.43
C ASP A 72 -2.84 -0.66 4.29
N GLN A 73 -3.58 -1.37 5.12
CA GLN A 73 -5.02 -1.26 5.25
C GLN A 73 -5.33 -0.15 6.25
N TYR A 74 -6.01 0.88 5.76
CA TYR A 74 -6.58 1.93 6.58
C TYR A 74 -8.07 1.70 6.69
N LYS A 75 -8.59 1.73 7.90
CA LYS A 75 -10.03 1.69 8.15
C LYS A 75 -10.47 3.06 8.62
N ARG A 76 -11.48 3.60 7.95
CA ARG A 76 -12.22 4.74 8.45
C ARG A 76 -13.28 4.19 9.39
N LYS A 77 -12.95 4.17 10.69
CA LYS A 77 -13.99 4.05 11.70
C LYS A 77 -14.64 5.43 11.78
N VAL A 78 -15.94 5.51 11.51
CA VAL A 78 -16.72 6.68 11.86
C VAL A 78 -16.75 6.72 13.39
N SER A 79 -15.77 7.41 13.97
CA SER A 79 -15.69 7.64 15.40
C SER A 79 -16.70 8.71 15.76
N TYR A 80 -17.97 8.32 15.87
CA TYR A 80 -18.86 8.98 16.79
C TYR A 80 -18.96 8.10 18.03
N TRP A 81 -18.74 8.70 19.19
CA TRP A 81 -18.87 8.12 20.53
C TRP A 81 -17.72 7.20 21.00
N GLN A 82 -16.47 7.66 20.89
CA GLN A 82 -15.46 7.31 21.89
C GLN A 82 -15.49 8.29 23.09
N THR A 83 -16.58 9.03 23.26
CA THR A 83 -16.97 9.53 24.58
C THR A 83 -17.74 8.41 25.25
N ASP A 84 -17.28 8.01 26.43
CA ASP A 84 -17.98 7.13 27.36
C ASP A 84 -19.51 7.16 27.15
N PRO A 85 -20.20 6.00 27.12
CA PRO A 85 -21.65 5.94 26.95
C PRO A 85 -22.42 6.87 27.90
N GLY A 86 -21.84 7.23 29.05
CA GLY A 86 -22.38 8.22 29.98
C GLY A 86 -22.50 9.65 29.43
N LYS A 87 -21.60 10.12 28.56
CA LYS A 87 -21.61 11.51 28.04
C LYS A 87 -22.59 11.71 26.89
N ALA A 88 -22.77 10.69 26.05
CA ALA A 88 -23.77 10.71 24.98
C ALA A 88 -25.18 10.82 25.55
N LEU A 89 -25.47 10.06 26.61
CA LEU A 89 -26.75 10.10 27.32
C LEU A 89 -26.98 11.47 27.98
N LEU A 90 -25.94 12.09 28.53
CA LEU A 90 -26.01 13.41 29.16
C LEU A 90 -26.31 14.53 28.14
N VAL A 91 -25.71 14.48 26.94
CA VAL A 91 -26.04 15.41 25.85
C VAL A 91 -27.48 15.21 25.38
N THR A 92 -27.94 13.96 25.28
CA THR A 92 -29.29 13.61 24.81
C THR A 92 -30.38 14.05 25.81
N VAL A 93 -30.10 13.94 27.11
CA VAL A 93 -31.00 14.40 28.19
C VAL A 93 -31.02 15.92 28.29
N LEU A 94 -29.86 16.58 28.14
CA LEU A 94 -29.80 18.05 28.13
C LEU A 94 -30.44 18.66 26.88
N SER A 95 -30.52 17.93 25.76
CA SER A 95 -31.08 18.41 24.50
C SER A 95 -32.60 18.18 24.33
N LEU A 96 -33.33 17.81 25.39
CA LEU A 96 -34.80 17.88 25.53
C LEU A 96 -35.59 18.10 24.21
N GLY A 97 -35.71 17.05 23.40
CA GLY A 97 -36.62 17.02 22.24
C GLY A 97 -35.99 17.05 20.84
N LEU A 98 -34.68 17.23 20.69
CA LEU A 98 -34.02 17.05 19.39
C LEU A 98 -33.57 15.60 19.21
N TYR A 99 -34.45 14.78 18.64
CA TYR A 99 -34.09 13.46 18.11
C TYR A 99 -33.07 13.67 16.99
N LEU A 100 -31.77 13.47 17.29
CA LEU A 100 -30.74 13.39 16.25
C LEU A 100 -31.08 12.17 15.39
N PRO A 101 -31.52 12.34 14.14
CA PRO A 101 -31.91 11.20 13.34
C PRO A 101 -30.62 10.44 12.98
N PHE A 102 -30.54 9.20 13.45
CA PHE A 102 -29.46 8.25 13.14
C PHE A 102 -29.29 7.98 11.62
N SER A 103 -30.11 8.58 10.76
CA SER A 103 -30.14 8.42 9.31
C SER A 103 -29.03 9.15 8.55
N PHE A 104 -28.29 10.08 9.17
CA PHE A 104 -27.12 10.73 8.55
C PHE A 104 -25.80 9.97 8.79
N ILE A 105 -25.86 8.75 9.36
CA ILE A 105 -24.69 7.94 9.64
C ILE A 105 -24.32 7.15 8.38
N PRO A 106 -23.15 7.40 7.76
CA PRO A 106 -22.71 6.55 6.66
C PRO A 106 -22.48 5.14 7.19
N VAL A 107 -23.32 4.22 6.73
CA VAL A 107 -23.54 2.85 7.27
C VAL A 107 -22.34 1.91 7.04
N SER A 108 -21.33 2.33 6.27
CA SER A 108 -20.28 1.43 5.82
C SER A 108 -18.89 1.87 6.29
N PRO A 109 -18.16 1.04 7.07
CA PRO A 109 -16.75 1.28 7.33
C PRO A 109 -15.99 1.28 6.00
N GLN A 110 -15.43 2.43 5.64
CA GLN A 110 -14.62 2.53 4.42
C GLN A 110 -13.25 1.91 4.71
N THR A 111 -12.80 1.04 3.81
CA THR A 111 -11.46 0.47 3.84
C THR A 111 -10.68 1.01 2.65
N GLU A 112 -9.51 1.55 2.91
CA GLU A 112 -8.57 2.01 1.90
C GLU A 112 -7.31 1.14 1.97
N LEU A 113 -6.74 0.79 0.81
CA LEU A 113 -5.48 0.07 0.71
C LEU A 113 -4.45 1.00 0.08
N ARG A 114 -3.33 1.23 0.77
CA ARG A 114 -2.21 2.02 0.26
C ARG A 114 -0.97 1.14 0.15
N PRO A 115 -0.11 1.30 -0.88
CA PRO A 115 1.16 0.59 -0.93
C PRO A 115 2.00 0.95 0.31
N SER A 116 2.64 -0.05 0.93
CA SER A 116 3.48 0.15 2.12
C SER A 116 4.98 0.12 1.84
N ASP A 117 5.36 0.02 0.55
CA ASP A 117 6.74 -0.13 0.05
C ASP A 117 7.50 -1.31 0.66
N LYS A 118 6.78 -2.26 1.27
CA LYS A 118 7.33 -3.52 1.79
C LYS A 118 7.21 -4.60 0.73
N TYR A 119 8.32 -5.24 0.40
CA TYR A 119 8.37 -6.30 -0.60
C TYR A 119 8.99 -7.55 0.00
N ILE A 120 8.39 -8.72 -0.24
CA ILE A 120 8.88 -10.02 0.21
C ILE A 120 9.09 -10.91 -1.02
N ASP A 121 10.20 -11.66 -1.01
CA ASP A 121 10.62 -12.55 -2.10
C ASP A 121 10.78 -11.83 -3.45
N ASN A 122 11.15 -10.54 -3.40
CA ASN A 122 11.28 -9.67 -4.57
C ASN A 122 12.65 -9.72 -5.26
N GLU A 123 13.57 -10.52 -4.72
CA GLU A 123 14.92 -10.68 -5.24
C GLU A 123 15.02 -11.93 -6.12
N VAL A 124 15.62 -11.75 -7.30
CA VAL A 124 15.89 -12.85 -8.22
C VAL A 124 17.34 -12.83 -8.68
N LEU A 125 17.93 -14.01 -8.80
CA LEU A 125 19.26 -14.18 -9.37
C LEU A 125 19.11 -14.56 -10.85
N ILE A 126 19.66 -13.74 -11.73
CA ILE A 126 19.64 -13.96 -13.18
C ILE A 126 21.07 -14.27 -13.61
N LYS A 127 21.24 -15.43 -14.25
CA LYS A 127 22.50 -15.90 -14.82
C LYS A 127 22.37 -16.00 -16.33
N VAL A 128 23.34 -15.48 -17.06
CA VAL A 128 23.43 -15.65 -18.52
C VAL A 128 24.72 -16.36 -18.88
N VAL A 129 24.61 -17.41 -19.68
CA VAL A 129 25.75 -18.21 -20.19
C VAL A 129 25.72 -18.20 -21.71
N ALA A 130 26.80 -17.77 -22.35
CA ALA A 130 26.99 -17.85 -23.80
C ALA A 130 28.31 -18.56 -24.13
N GLU A 131 28.36 -19.25 -25.26
CA GLU A 131 29.52 -20.04 -25.68
C GLU A 131 30.70 -19.14 -26.04
N GLY A 132 31.88 -19.41 -25.46
CA GLY A 132 33.08 -18.57 -25.65
C GLY A 132 33.11 -17.28 -24.82
N PHE A 133 32.17 -17.11 -23.89
CA PHE A 133 32.08 -15.94 -23.00
C PHE A 133 32.02 -16.35 -21.53
N THR A 134 32.49 -15.47 -20.65
CA THR A 134 32.38 -15.65 -19.20
C THR A 134 30.92 -15.50 -18.77
N PRO A 135 30.35 -16.45 -18.00
CA PRO A 135 29.03 -16.29 -17.42
C PRO A 135 28.91 -15.04 -16.58
N GLU A 136 27.81 -14.31 -16.72
CA GLU A 136 27.50 -13.12 -15.92
C GLU A 136 26.27 -13.41 -15.05
N GLU A 137 26.38 -13.09 -13.76
CA GLU A 137 25.32 -13.24 -12.77
C GLU A 137 24.96 -11.88 -12.18
N LYS A 138 23.66 -11.58 -12.12
CA LYS A 138 23.14 -10.36 -11.50
C LYS A 138 21.97 -10.68 -10.59
N LYS A 139 22.03 -10.16 -9.37
CA LYS A 139 20.90 -10.14 -8.44
C LYS A 139 20.07 -8.89 -8.70
N VAL A 140 18.77 -9.06 -8.87
CA VAL A 140 17.82 -7.99 -9.22
C VAL A 140 16.68 -8.01 -8.22
N SER A 141 16.38 -6.85 -7.63
CA SER A 141 15.26 -6.66 -6.72
C SER A 141 14.13 -5.91 -7.43
N CYS A 142 12.88 -6.36 -7.26
CA CYS A 142 11.68 -5.73 -7.83
C CYS A 142 10.94 -4.89 -6.79
N TYR A 143 10.37 -3.76 -7.19
CA TYR A 143 9.77 -2.77 -6.28
C TYR A 143 8.42 -2.24 -6.81
N GLY A 144 7.56 -3.16 -7.23
CA GLY A 144 6.27 -2.80 -7.82
C GLY A 144 6.34 -2.36 -9.29
N GLU A 145 7.47 -2.42 -9.98
CA GLU A 145 7.49 -2.01 -11.39
C GLU A 145 6.65 -2.98 -12.26
N SER A 146 5.98 -2.49 -13.29
CA SER A 146 5.25 -3.37 -14.21
C SER A 146 6.21 -4.15 -15.12
N THR A 147 7.27 -3.49 -15.57
CA THR A 147 8.32 -4.04 -16.42
C THR A 147 9.68 -3.52 -15.99
N LYS A 148 10.69 -4.38 -16.01
CA LYS A 148 12.09 -4.03 -15.68
C LYS A 148 13.04 -4.58 -16.73
N LEU A 149 13.90 -3.73 -17.27
CA LEU A 149 14.87 -4.09 -18.29
C LEU A 149 16.21 -4.45 -17.65
N ILE A 150 16.73 -5.64 -17.94
CA ILE A 150 18.04 -6.10 -17.48
C ILE A 150 18.91 -6.35 -18.69
N LYS A 151 20.07 -5.66 -18.74
CA LYS A 151 21.05 -5.81 -19.82
C LYS A 151 22.32 -6.50 -19.30
N PHE A 152 22.78 -7.49 -20.05
CA PHE A 152 24.04 -8.20 -19.86
C PHE A 152 24.99 -7.91 -21.01
N ARG A 153 26.27 -7.74 -20.70
CA ARG A 153 27.34 -7.54 -21.68
C ARG A 153 28.44 -8.52 -21.31
N LEU A 154 28.41 -9.67 -21.97
CA LEU A 154 29.32 -10.74 -21.62
C LEU A 154 30.72 -10.43 -22.14
N LYS A 155 31.74 -10.81 -21.37
CA LYS A 155 33.14 -10.66 -21.76
C LYS A 155 33.62 -11.95 -22.40
N HIS A 156 34.44 -11.84 -23.45
CA HIS A 156 35.08 -13.01 -24.04
C HIS A 156 35.91 -13.75 -23.00
N LEU A 157 35.85 -15.09 -23.07
CA LEU A 157 36.68 -15.94 -22.24
C LEU A 157 38.12 -15.76 -22.70
N GLN A 158 38.97 -15.15 -21.87
CA GLN A 158 40.41 -15.11 -22.13
C GLN A 158 40.96 -16.51 -21.86
N VAL A 159 41.15 -17.30 -22.91
CA VAL A 159 41.91 -18.55 -22.84
C VAL A 159 43.39 -18.13 -22.74
N PRO A 160 44.13 -18.55 -21.70
CA PRO A 160 45.56 -18.26 -21.57
C PRO A 160 46.40 -18.91 -22.68
#